data_AF-A0A9Q4CVQ0-F1
#
_entry.id   AF-A0A9Q4CVQ0-F1
#
_cell.length_a   1.000
_cell.length_b   1.000
_cell.length_c   1.000
_cell.angle_alpha   90.00
_cell.angle_beta   90.00
_cell.angle_gamma   90.00
#
_symmetry.space_group_name_H-M   'P 1'
#
loop_
_entity.id
_entity.type
_entity.pdbx_description
1 polymer ?
#
loop_
_entity_poly.entity_id
_entity_poly.type
_entity_poly.pdbx_seq_one_letter_code
_entity_poly.pdbx_strand_id
1 'polypeptide(L)'
;MSEGLMASQLERSLDPSSGYMEFDLANELGYQEWRGMFAELGVKACLFNAYCIQKDDSVRVSQTPVQLHLFNHAMYLSPPFESEQFYVELTRSRLLLGKVYFAFPEHIPASLMKGYKPKREELSLVDIWLSQADGSHEIYSLVYEASIETSRGTYQISRFTV
;
A
#
# COMPACT_ATOMS: atom_id res chain seq x y z
N MET A 1 -0.52 -4.20 -26.22
CA MET A 1 0.31 -5.15 -25.47
C MET A 1 0.65 -4.45 -24.16
N SER A 2 0.03 -4.84 -23.05
CA SER A 2 0.36 -4.28 -21.74
C SER A 2 1.73 -4.83 -21.34
N GLU A 3 2.77 -4.02 -21.45
CA GLU A 3 4.02 -4.30 -20.76
C GLU A 3 3.66 -4.46 -19.28
N GLY A 4 3.76 -5.70 -18.78
CA GLY A 4 3.30 -6.05 -17.45
C GLY A 4 4.02 -5.16 -16.44
N LEU A 5 3.25 -4.40 -15.67
CA LEU A 5 3.75 -3.69 -14.49
C LEU A 5 4.56 -4.70 -13.68
N MET A 6 5.86 -4.44 -13.49
CA MET A 6 6.70 -5.31 -12.69
C MET A 6 6.06 -5.50 -11.31
N ALA A 7 5.82 -6.76 -10.94
CA ALA A 7 5.36 -7.14 -9.61
C ALA A 7 6.26 -6.50 -8.54
N SER A 8 5.65 -6.02 -7.46
CA SER A 8 6.40 -5.48 -6.32
C SER A 8 7.36 -6.55 -5.81
N GLN A 9 8.61 -6.18 -5.47
CA GLN A 9 9.56 -7.16 -4.95
C GLN A 9 9.08 -7.79 -3.64
N LEU A 10 8.25 -7.07 -2.88
CA LEU A 10 7.66 -7.57 -1.64
C LEU A 10 6.48 -8.52 -1.88
N GLU A 11 5.90 -8.54 -3.08
CA GLU A 11 4.91 -9.55 -3.45
C GLU A 11 5.47 -10.97 -3.31
N ARG A 12 6.79 -11.14 -3.52
CA ARG A 12 7.48 -12.44 -3.31
C ARG A 12 7.66 -12.82 -1.85
N SER A 13 7.53 -11.86 -0.93
CA SER A 13 7.60 -12.12 0.52
C SER A 13 6.25 -12.48 1.13
N LEU A 14 5.17 -12.38 0.34
CA LEU A 14 3.83 -12.75 0.77
C LEU A 14 3.64 -14.26 0.78
N ASP A 15 2.74 -14.72 1.64
CA ASP A 15 2.26 -16.09 1.60
C ASP A 15 1.64 -16.38 0.21
N PRO A 16 1.96 -17.50 -0.45
CA PRO A 16 1.40 -17.86 -1.76
C PRO A 16 -0.14 -17.94 -1.80
N SER A 17 -0.78 -18.15 -0.64
CA SER A 17 -2.24 -18.16 -0.50
C SER A 17 -2.84 -16.75 -0.41
N SER A 18 -2.04 -15.68 -0.37
CA SER A 18 -2.53 -14.31 -0.26
C SER A 18 -3.39 -13.93 -1.46
N GLY A 19 -4.55 -13.34 -1.19
CA GLY A 19 -5.38 -12.68 -2.19
C GLY A 19 -4.91 -11.25 -2.44
N TYR A 20 -5.35 -10.66 -3.55
CA TYR A 20 -5.15 -9.24 -3.81
C TYR A 20 -6.38 -8.58 -4.46
N MET A 21 -6.51 -7.28 -4.23
CA MET A 21 -7.43 -6.39 -4.94
C MET A 21 -6.61 -5.32 -5.64
N GLU A 22 -6.93 -5.08 -6.92
CA GLU A 22 -6.31 -4.05 -7.75
C GLU A 22 -7.27 -2.89 -7.99
N PHE A 23 -6.72 -1.68 -7.96
CA PHE A 23 -7.45 -0.44 -8.14
C PHE A 23 -6.74 0.40 -9.19
N ASP A 24 -7.45 0.74 -10.26
CA ASP A 24 -6.97 1.72 -11.26
C ASP A 24 -6.98 3.11 -10.63
N LEU A 25 -5.83 3.54 -10.13
CA LEU A 25 -5.69 4.85 -9.50
C LEU A 25 -5.55 5.95 -10.53
N ALA A 26 -5.31 5.68 -11.81
CA ALA A 26 -5.31 6.71 -12.83
C ALA A 26 -6.73 7.26 -13.06
N ASN A 27 -7.75 6.40 -12.97
CA ASN A 27 -9.15 6.76 -13.07
C ASN A 27 -9.73 7.33 -11.75
N GLU A 28 -10.63 8.31 -11.84
CA GLU A 28 -11.37 8.84 -10.70
C GLU A 28 -12.17 7.75 -9.96
N LEU A 29 -12.89 6.88 -10.68
CA LEU A 29 -13.71 5.84 -10.05
C LEU A 29 -12.85 4.86 -9.24
N GLY A 30 -11.76 4.35 -9.82
CA GLY A 30 -10.87 3.41 -9.12
C GLY A 30 -10.18 4.05 -7.92
N TYR A 31 -9.87 5.35 -7.99
CA TYR A 31 -9.39 6.10 -6.82
C TYR A 31 -10.46 6.27 -5.73
N GLN A 32 -11.73 6.46 -6.08
CA GLN A 32 -12.80 6.49 -5.08
C GLN A 32 -13.04 5.12 -4.45
N GLU A 33 -12.97 4.04 -5.23
CA GLU A 33 -13.06 2.66 -4.72
C GLU A 33 -11.92 2.35 -3.75
N TRP A 34 -10.68 2.75 -4.10
CA TRP A 34 -9.51 2.68 -3.22
C TRP A 34 -9.78 3.40 -1.90
N ARG A 35 -10.21 4.66 -1.95
CA ARG A 35 -10.53 5.45 -0.74
C ARG A 35 -11.65 4.83 0.09
N GLY A 36 -12.70 4.34 -0.56
CA GLY A 36 -13.83 3.68 0.09
C GLY A 36 -13.40 2.43 0.84
N MET A 37 -12.48 1.64 0.28
CA MET A 37 -11.92 0.46 0.95
C MET A 37 -11.25 0.84 2.28
N PHE A 38 -10.39 1.87 2.30
CA PHE A 38 -9.71 2.29 3.53
C PHE A 38 -10.61 3.02 4.53
N ALA A 39 -11.65 3.72 4.08
CA ALA A 39 -12.60 4.39 4.96
C ALA A 39 -13.47 3.40 5.77
N GLU A 40 -13.81 2.25 5.17
CA GLU A 40 -14.66 1.23 5.79
C GLU A 40 -13.92 0.31 6.76
N LEU A 41 -12.59 0.26 6.71
CA LEU A 41 -11.74 -0.57 7.58
C LEU A 41 -11.67 -0.13 9.06
N GLY A 42 -12.62 0.68 9.53
CA GLY A 42 -12.65 1.21 10.89
C GLY A 42 -11.50 2.20 11.20
N VAL A 43 -10.71 2.52 10.18
CA VAL A 43 -9.75 3.62 10.21
C VAL A 43 -10.57 4.89 10.17
N LYS A 44 -10.75 5.55 11.33
CA LYS A 44 -11.37 6.88 11.41
C LYS A 44 -10.82 7.71 10.26
N ALA A 45 -11.72 8.11 9.36
CA ALA A 45 -11.47 8.68 8.05
C ALA A 45 -10.05 9.26 7.89
N CYS A 46 -9.28 8.66 6.98
CA CYS A 46 -8.03 9.19 6.42
C CYS A 46 -6.67 8.76 7.02
N LEU A 47 -6.53 7.73 7.89
CA LEU A 47 -5.20 7.39 8.48
C LEU A 47 -4.83 5.89 8.48
N PHE A 48 -4.16 5.42 7.43
CA PHE A 48 -3.68 4.04 7.36
C PHE A 48 -2.23 3.92 7.87
N ASN A 49 -1.95 3.11 8.89
CA ASN A 49 -0.60 3.02 9.49
C ASN A 49 0.17 1.78 8.99
N ALA A 50 1.39 1.97 8.48
CA ALA A 50 2.27 0.91 8.00
C ALA A 50 3.73 1.39 7.95
N TYR A 51 4.71 0.50 7.74
CA TYR A 51 6.06 0.92 7.39
C TYR A 51 6.18 1.07 5.88
N CYS A 52 6.79 2.16 5.43
CA CYS A 52 6.92 2.44 4.01
C CYS A 52 8.27 2.00 3.50
N ILE A 53 8.25 1.33 2.35
CA ILE A 53 9.42 0.99 1.57
C ILE A 53 9.29 1.66 0.22
N GLN A 54 10.27 2.53 -0.06
CA GLN A 54 10.40 3.21 -1.34
C GLN A 54 11.66 2.67 -2.01
N LYS A 55 11.53 2.29 -3.28
CA LYS A 55 12.67 1.85 -4.07
C LYS A 55 13.15 2.96 -4.97
N ASP A 56 14.30 3.52 -4.62
CA ASP A 56 15.29 3.98 -5.61
C ASP A 56 16.47 2.98 -5.59
N ASP A 57 17.55 3.23 -6.34
CA ASP A 57 18.78 2.41 -6.44
C ASP A 57 19.34 1.87 -5.11
N SER A 58 18.88 2.39 -3.96
CA SER A 58 18.93 1.73 -2.65
C SER A 58 17.54 1.68 -2.02
N VAL A 59 17.09 0.49 -1.58
CA VAL A 59 15.82 0.32 -0.86
C VAL A 59 15.81 1.21 0.39
N ARG A 60 14.90 2.17 0.46
CA ARG A 60 14.70 3.04 1.62
C ARG A 60 13.52 2.52 2.43
N VAL A 61 13.80 2.08 3.65
CA VAL A 61 12.78 1.65 4.62
C VAL A 61 12.57 2.79 5.61
N SER A 62 11.32 3.15 5.88
CA SER A 62 11.01 4.12 6.93
C SER A 62 11.49 3.57 8.28
N GLN A 63 12.19 4.40 9.06
CA GLN A 63 12.66 3.98 10.39
C GLN A 63 11.53 3.94 11.43
N THR A 64 10.45 4.67 11.15
CA THR A 64 9.22 4.74 11.95
C THR A 64 8.03 4.27 11.10
N PRO A 65 6.91 3.87 11.74
CA PRO A 65 5.64 3.74 11.03
C PRO A 65 5.30 5.06 10.32
N VAL A 66 4.58 4.97 9.21
CA VAL A 66 3.97 6.08 8.49
C VAL A 66 2.46 5.92 8.45
N GLN A 67 1.78 7.05 8.32
CA GLN A 67 0.36 7.21 8.03
C GLN A 67 0.20 7.53 6.55
N LEU A 68 -0.63 6.76 5.86
CA LEU A 68 -1.16 7.07 4.54
C LEU A 68 -2.46 7.84 4.70
N HIS A 69 -2.42 9.09 4.25
CA HIS A 69 -3.53 10.03 4.24
C HIS A 69 -4.15 10.09 2.85
N LEU A 70 -5.47 9.95 2.79
CA LEU A 70 -6.22 9.83 1.54
C LEU A 70 -7.12 11.05 1.30
N PHE A 71 -6.71 11.95 0.41
CA PHE A 71 -7.49 13.14 0.04
C PHE A 71 -8.03 13.01 -1.39
N ASN A 72 -8.96 13.90 -1.78
CA ASN A 72 -9.48 13.89 -3.14
C ASN A 72 -8.41 14.23 -4.20
N HIS A 73 -7.45 15.10 -3.85
CA HIS A 73 -6.49 15.67 -4.79
C HIS A 73 -5.09 15.04 -4.75
N ALA A 74 -4.79 14.22 -3.74
CA ALA A 74 -3.52 13.54 -3.56
C ALA A 74 -3.62 12.48 -2.45
N MET A 75 -2.59 11.64 -2.35
CA MET A 75 -2.30 10.89 -1.13
C MET A 75 -1.04 11.45 -0.48
N TYR A 76 -0.91 11.30 0.84
CA TYR A 76 0.29 11.70 1.55
C TYR A 76 0.78 10.59 2.47
N LEU A 77 2.09 10.46 2.59
CA LEU A 77 2.75 9.61 3.58
C LEU A 77 3.46 10.50 4.60
N SER A 78 3.21 10.30 5.90
CA SER A 78 3.90 11.04 6.97
C SER A 78 4.10 10.17 8.20
N PRO A 79 5.11 10.38 9.05
CA PRO A 79 5.15 9.68 10.34
C PRO A 79 3.98 10.12 11.25
N PRO A 80 3.49 9.25 12.16
CA PRO A 80 2.41 9.60 13.07
C PRO A 80 2.70 10.87 13.88
N PHE A 81 1.69 11.74 13.97
CA PHE A 81 1.73 12.98 14.76
C PHE A 81 2.75 14.04 14.28
N GLU A 82 3.28 13.89 13.07
CA GLU A 82 4.21 14.86 12.49
C GLU A 82 3.52 16.03 11.78
N SER A 83 4.27 17.14 11.65
CA SER A 83 3.84 18.35 10.95
C SER A 83 3.92 18.23 9.41
N GLU A 84 3.21 19.12 8.69
CA GLU A 84 3.10 19.14 7.22
C GLU A 84 4.43 19.06 6.46
N GLN A 85 5.52 19.54 7.06
CA GLN A 85 6.86 19.51 6.45
C GLN A 85 7.44 18.10 6.23
N PHE A 86 6.86 17.07 6.86
CA PHE A 86 7.30 15.68 6.74
C PHE A 86 6.39 14.84 5.83
N TYR A 87 5.48 15.49 5.10
CA TYR A 87 4.55 14.82 4.21
C TYR A 87 5.22 14.57 2.86
N VAL A 88 5.28 13.31 2.46
CA VAL A 88 5.60 12.93 1.09
C VAL A 88 4.30 12.90 0.31
N GLU A 89 4.13 13.86 -0.60
CA GLU A 89 2.96 13.90 -1.48
C GLU A 89 3.10 12.89 -2.63
N LEU A 90 2.10 12.02 -2.74
CA LEU A 90 1.86 11.15 -3.89
C LEU A 90 0.80 11.82 -4.77
N THR A 91 1.27 12.67 -5.69
CA THR A 91 0.41 13.52 -6.51
C THR A 91 -0.56 12.72 -7.37
N ARG A 92 -1.83 13.12 -7.39
CA ARG A 92 -2.93 12.39 -8.04
C ARG A 92 -2.71 12.12 -9.53
N SER A 93 -2.07 13.04 -10.26
CA SER A 93 -1.78 12.89 -11.69
C SER A 93 -0.71 11.85 -12.02
N ARG A 94 0.06 11.40 -11.02
CA ARG A 94 1.10 10.39 -11.17
C ARG A 94 0.65 9.00 -10.78
N LEU A 95 -0.47 8.86 -10.05
CA LEU A 95 -0.94 7.56 -9.60
C LEU A 95 -1.37 6.68 -10.77
N LEU A 96 -0.98 5.41 -10.73
CA LEU A 96 -1.29 4.42 -11.77
C LEU A 96 -2.14 3.28 -11.23
N LEU A 97 -1.62 2.55 -10.25
CA LEU A 97 -2.19 1.33 -9.71
C LEU A 97 -2.05 1.32 -8.20
N GLY A 98 -3.05 0.78 -7.51
CA GLY A 98 -3.00 0.43 -6.11
C GLY A 98 -3.30 -1.04 -5.97
N LYS A 99 -2.52 -1.77 -5.18
CA LYS A 99 -2.75 -3.19 -4.93
C LYS A 99 -2.74 -3.46 -3.44
N VAL A 100 -3.78 -4.13 -2.96
CA VAL A 100 -3.97 -4.43 -1.54
C VAL A 100 -3.98 -5.94 -1.39
N TYR A 101 -3.02 -6.45 -0.63
CA TYR A 101 -2.81 -7.87 -0.40
C TYR A 101 -3.31 -8.25 0.98
N PHE A 102 -3.93 -9.41 1.08
CA PHE A 102 -4.54 -9.89 2.30
C PHE A 102 -4.46 -11.41 2.40
N ALA A 103 -4.46 -11.93 3.63
CA ALA A 103 -4.62 -13.35 3.88
C ALA A 103 -5.98 -13.80 3.33
N PHE A 104 -5.96 -14.66 2.30
CA PHE A 104 -7.21 -15.14 1.71
C PHE A 104 -7.89 -16.08 2.70
N PRO A 105 -9.16 -15.83 3.09
CA PRO A 105 -9.85 -16.73 3.98
C PRO A 105 -10.22 -18.01 3.22
N GLU A 106 -9.46 -19.09 3.45
CA GLU A 106 -9.61 -20.40 2.77
C GLU A 106 -11.03 -21.00 2.87
N HIS A 107 -11.85 -20.51 3.80
CA HIS A 107 -13.20 -20.99 4.07
C HIS A 107 -14.30 -20.22 3.32
N ILE A 108 -13.97 -19.17 2.56
CA ILE A 108 -14.98 -18.39 1.82
C ILE A 108 -15.10 -18.89 0.38
N PRO A 109 -16.28 -19.37 -0.05
CA PRO A 109 -16.54 -19.73 -1.44
C PRO A 109 -16.25 -18.56 -2.40
N ALA A 110 -15.62 -18.84 -3.54
CA ALA A 110 -15.29 -17.83 -4.55
C ALA A 110 -16.50 -16.99 -5.02
N SER A 111 -17.72 -17.54 -4.96
CA SER A 111 -18.96 -16.82 -5.28
C SER A 111 -19.28 -15.68 -4.31
N LEU A 112 -18.81 -15.76 -3.07
CA LEU A 112 -18.95 -14.72 -2.04
C LEU A 112 -17.78 -13.72 -2.05
N MET A 113 -16.75 -13.94 -2.88
CA MET A 113 -15.64 -13.00 -3.04
C MET A 113 -16.04 -11.74 -3.82
N LYS A 114 -17.18 -11.77 -4.55
CA LYS A 114 -17.68 -10.59 -5.25
C LYS A 114 -18.16 -9.55 -4.23
N GLY A 115 -17.41 -8.46 -4.12
CA GLY A 115 -17.65 -7.41 -3.12
C GLY A 115 -17.06 -7.74 -1.74
N TYR A 116 -16.23 -8.78 -1.63
CA TYR A 116 -15.44 -9.03 -0.45
C TYR A 116 -14.51 -7.85 -0.19
N LYS A 117 -14.48 -7.42 1.06
CA LYS A 117 -13.56 -6.40 1.55
C LYS A 117 -12.77 -7.05 2.69
N PRO A 118 -11.45 -7.18 2.56
CA PRO A 118 -10.64 -7.74 3.63
C PRO A 118 -10.75 -6.86 4.86
N LYS A 119 -10.68 -7.47 6.05
CA LYS A 119 -10.57 -6.72 7.30
C LYS A 119 -9.16 -6.18 7.46
N ARG A 120 -8.99 -5.17 8.32
CA ARG A 120 -7.69 -4.52 8.55
C ARG A 120 -6.65 -5.52 9.02
N GLU A 121 -7.03 -6.44 9.90
CA GLU A 121 -6.17 -7.46 10.46
C GLU A 121 -5.69 -8.49 9.44
N GLU A 122 -6.40 -8.63 8.31
CA GLU A 122 -6.06 -9.55 7.22
C GLU A 122 -5.08 -8.93 6.22
N LEU A 123 -4.88 -7.61 6.28
CA LEU A 123 -4.01 -6.91 5.33
C LEU A 123 -2.54 -7.20 5.62
N SER A 124 -1.80 -7.54 4.56
CA SER A 124 -0.39 -7.92 4.62
C SER A 124 0.51 -6.84 4.01
N LEU A 125 0.13 -6.35 2.82
CA LEU A 125 0.90 -5.39 2.03
C LEU A 125 -0.06 -4.47 1.27
N VAL A 126 0.35 -3.23 1.06
CA VAL A 126 -0.31 -2.30 0.14
C VAL A 126 0.75 -1.67 -0.74
N ASP A 127 0.63 -1.81 -2.05
CA ASP A 127 1.53 -1.19 -3.01
C ASP A 127 0.84 -0.05 -3.77
N ILE A 128 1.57 1.02 -4.04
CA ILE A 128 1.11 2.20 -4.77
C ILE A 128 2.12 2.52 -5.87
N TRP A 129 1.69 2.46 -7.13
CA TRP A 129 2.52 2.77 -8.30
C TRP A 129 2.33 4.22 -8.74
N LEU A 130 3.45 4.89 -8.98
CA LEU A 130 3.51 6.23 -9.55
C LEU A 130 4.30 6.24 -10.86
N SER A 131 3.83 7.02 -11.82
CA SER A 131 4.61 7.37 -13.01
C SER A 131 5.70 8.39 -12.67
N GLN A 132 6.86 8.18 -13.28
CA GLN A 132 7.96 9.14 -13.31
C GLN A 132 7.97 9.89 -14.64
N ALA A 133 8.67 11.03 -14.67
CA ALA A 133 8.78 11.87 -15.86
C ALA A 133 9.53 11.19 -17.02
N ASP A 134 10.41 10.23 -16.72
CA ASP A 134 11.17 9.46 -17.70
C ASP A 134 10.42 8.23 -18.24
N GLY A 135 9.15 8.05 -17.85
CA GLY A 135 8.32 6.90 -18.21
C GLY A 135 8.56 5.65 -17.36
N SER A 136 9.47 5.71 -16.38
CA SER A 136 9.63 4.65 -15.38
C SER A 136 8.53 4.71 -14.31
N HIS A 137 8.49 3.69 -13.45
CA HIS A 137 7.53 3.60 -12.35
C HIS A 137 8.24 3.51 -11.00
N GLU A 138 7.68 4.21 -10.02
CA GLU A 138 8.08 4.14 -8.61
C GLU A 138 6.98 3.42 -7.83
N ILE A 139 7.38 2.60 -6.87
CA ILE A 139 6.45 1.84 -6.02
C ILE A 139 6.69 2.24 -4.57
N TYR A 140 5.62 2.67 -3.91
CA TYR A 140 5.56 2.82 -2.47
C TYR A 140 4.84 1.61 -1.90
N SER A 141 5.57 0.81 -1.13
CA SER A 141 5.04 -0.38 -0.48
C SER A 141 4.86 -0.14 1.01
N LEU A 142 3.65 -0.36 1.50
CA LEU A 142 3.25 -0.19 2.88
C LEU A 142 3.04 -1.57 3.50
N VAL A 143 3.86 -1.90 4.49
CA VAL A 143 3.87 -3.21 5.14
C VAL A 143 3.43 -3.10 6.60
N TYR A 144 2.57 -4.03 7.00
CA TYR A 144 2.02 -4.07 8.37
C TYR A 144 2.93 -4.78 9.36
N GLU A 145 3.41 -5.95 8.95
CA GLU A 145 4.31 -6.82 9.69
C GLU A 145 5.29 -7.39 8.68
N ALA A 146 6.58 -7.23 8.92
CA ALA A 146 7.58 -7.87 8.09
C ALA A 146 8.94 -7.92 8.78
N SER A 147 9.69 -8.95 8.43
CA SER A 147 11.13 -9.01 8.64
C SER A 147 11.80 -8.71 7.31
N ILE A 148 12.46 -7.55 7.19
CA ILE A 148 12.99 -7.07 5.91
C ILE A 148 14.50 -7.02 5.97
N GLU A 149 15.15 -7.84 5.16
CA GLU A 149 16.60 -7.85 5.03
C GLU A 149 17.06 -6.86 3.96
N THR A 150 18.01 -6.00 4.31
CA THR A 150 18.63 -5.03 3.41
C THR A 150 20.15 -5.08 3.55
N SER A 151 20.88 -4.43 2.64
CA SER A 151 22.34 -4.25 2.77
C SER A 151 22.77 -3.49 4.04
N ARG A 152 21.84 -2.82 4.73
CA ARG A 152 22.07 -2.06 5.97
C ARG A 152 21.70 -2.83 7.24
N GLY A 153 21.10 -4.02 7.11
CA GLY A 153 20.64 -4.84 8.22
C GLY A 153 19.21 -5.34 8.06
N THR A 154 18.73 -6.04 9.09
CA THR A 154 17.38 -6.58 9.19
C THR A 154 16.47 -5.63 9.96
N TYR A 155 15.35 -5.24 9.36
CA TYR A 155 14.30 -4.47 10.00
C TYR A 155 13.18 -5.40 10.46
N GLN A 156 12.90 -5.40 11.76
CA GLN A 156 11.74 -6.11 12.32
C GLN A 156 10.60 -5.10 12.50
N ILE A 157 9.54 -5.29 11.73
CA ILE A 157 8.35 -4.46 11.74
C ILE A 157 7.23 -5.26 12.41
N SER A 158 6.75 -4.75 13.54
CA SER A 158 5.57 -5.29 14.23
C SER A 158 4.39 -4.36 14.02
N ARG A 159 3.19 -4.95 13.86
CA ARG A 159 1.95 -4.20 13.71
C ARG A 159 1.73 -3.33 14.93
N PHE A 160 1.26 -2.11 14.68
CA PHE A 160 0.89 -1.19 15.74
C PHE A 160 -0.34 -1.72 16.48
N THR A 161 -0.14 -2.23 17.70
CA THR A 161 -1.21 -2.61 18.62
C THR A 161 -1.64 -1.37 19.39
N VAL A 162 -2.90 -0.95 19.23
CA VAL A 162 -3.53 0.13 20.03
C VAL A 162 -4.31 -0.49 21.17
#